data_AF-A0A0B1U3R2-F1
#
_entry.id   AF-A0A0B1U3R2-F1
#
_cell.length_a   1.000
_cell.length_b   1.000
_cell.length_c   1.000
_cell.angle_alpha   90.00
_cell.angle_beta   90.00
_cell.angle_gamma   90.00
#
_symmetry.space_group_name_H-M   'P 1'
#
loop_
_entity.id
_entity.type
_entity.pdbx_description
1 polymer ?
#
loop_
_entity_poly.entity_id
_entity_poly.type
_entity_poly.pdbx_seq_one_letter_code
_entity_poly.pdbx_strand_id
1 'polypeptide(L)'
;MAFDVSAAFASAKDKSLSKLLLSAAKPFLKEFGEVVNVTINSSARTLKIEVLPLGEQESIWVELTGYALATDETGRGWLTFDQLSTSRQWLTRVAEKALPERRLKLPSATPMALLQTML
;
A
#
# COMPACT_ATOMS: atom_id res chain seq x y z
N MET A 1 -14.22 2.11 -32.00
CA MET A 1 -13.62 1.54 -30.78
C MET A 1 -12.29 2.24 -30.56
N ALA A 2 -12.28 3.29 -29.75
CA ALA A 2 -11.02 3.91 -29.34
C ALA A 2 -10.41 3.00 -28.26
N PHE A 3 -9.31 2.34 -28.58
CA PHE A 3 -8.52 1.63 -27.58
C PHE A 3 -8.02 2.69 -26.60
N ASP A 4 -8.44 2.59 -25.35
CA ASP A 4 -8.13 3.57 -24.31
C ASP A 4 -6.68 3.36 -23.86
N VAL A 5 -5.75 3.92 -24.64
CA VAL A 5 -4.31 3.87 -24.39
C VAL A 5 -4.01 4.41 -22.98
N SER A 6 -4.80 5.37 -22.49
CA SER A 6 -4.64 5.94 -21.15
C SER A 6 -4.83 4.91 -20.02
N ALA A 7 -5.85 4.06 -20.13
CA ALA A 7 -6.16 3.02 -19.14
C ALA A 7 -5.12 1.89 -19.16
N ALA A 8 -4.61 1.53 -20.34
CA ALA A 8 -3.54 0.54 -20.47
C ALA A 8 -2.20 1.05 -19.88
N PHE A 9 -1.89 2.33 -20.08
CA PHE A 9 -0.71 2.98 -19.49
C PHE A 9 -0.84 3.16 -17.97
N ALA A 10 -2.02 3.54 -17.47
CA ALA A 10 -2.30 3.59 -16.03
C ALA A 10 -2.16 2.20 -15.39
N SER A 11 -2.70 1.15 -16.03
CA SER A 11 -2.57 -0.23 -15.58
C SER A 11 -1.12 -0.73 -15.58
N ALA A 12 -0.32 -0.38 -16.60
CA ALA A 12 1.10 -0.73 -16.66
C ALA A 12 1.94 0.02 -15.61
N LYS A 13 1.62 1.30 -15.38
CA LYS A 13 2.21 2.13 -14.32
C LYS A 13 1.89 1.56 -12.95
N ASP A 14 0.63 1.24 -12.69
CA ASP A 14 0.15 0.66 -11.44
C ASP A 14 0.77 -0.72 -11.17
N LYS A 15 0.94 -1.55 -12.20
CA LYS A 15 1.61 -2.86 -12.08
C LYS A 15 3.09 -2.72 -11.73
N SER A 16 3.76 -1.71 -12.29
CA SER A 16 5.17 -1.42 -12.00
C SER A 16 5.34 -0.83 -10.60
N LEU A 17 4.46 0.08 -10.19
CA LEU A 17 4.42 0.66 -8.86
C LEU A 17 4.13 -0.39 -7.78
N SER A 18 3.16 -1.28 -8.05
CA SER A 18 2.81 -2.40 -7.17
C SER A 18 4.01 -3.31 -6.92
N LYS A 19 4.80 -3.62 -7.96
CA LYS A 19 6.02 -4.41 -7.82
C LYS A 19 7.09 -3.70 -7.00
N LEU A 20 7.30 -2.40 -7.21
CA LEU A 20 8.28 -1.62 -6.45
C LEU A 20 7.90 -1.52 -4.96
N LEU A 21 6.64 -1.20 -4.67
CA LEU A 21 6.13 -1.13 -3.31
C LEU A 21 6.14 -2.50 -2.63
N LEU A 22 5.77 -3.57 -3.33
CA LEU A 22 5.88 -4.93 -2.83
C LEU A 22 7.35 -5.33 -2.56
N SER A 23 8.30 -4.93 -3.41
CA SER A 23 9.73 -5.16 -3.17
C SER A 23 10.24 -4.41 -1.93
N ALA A 24 9.76 -3.18 -1.71
CA ALA A 24 10.12 -2.37 -0.54
C ALA A 24 9.44 -2.86 0.75
N ALA A 25 8.20 -3.36 0.68
CA ALA A 25 7.43 -3.84 1.81
C ALA A 25 7.78 -5.29 2.21
N LYS A 26 8.23 -6.12 1.26
CA LYS A 26 8.59 -7.52 1.49
C LYS A 26 9.53 -7.76 2.68
N PRO A 27 10.65 -7.03 2.83
CA PRO A 27 11.55 -7.22 3.96
C PRO A 27 10.88 -6.98 5.32
N PHE A 28 9.99 -5.97 5.39
CA PHE A 28 9.26 -5.63 6.61
C PHE A 28 8.14 -6.62 6.92
N LEU A 29 7.42 -7.07 5.88
CA LEU A 29 6.28 -7.97 6.04
C LEU A 29 6.69 -9.44 6.27
N LYS A 30 7.91 -9.83 5.88
CA LYS A 30 8.44 -11.19 6.04
C LYS A 30 8.46 -11.67 7.50
N GLU A 31 8.58 -10.76 8.46
CA GLU A 31 8.54 -11.09 9.90
C GLU A 31 7.12 -11.44 10.39
N PHE A 32 6.08 -11.05 9.66
CA PHE A 32 4.68 -11.22 10.03
C PHE A 32 3.95 -12.25 9.18
N GLY A 33 4.46 -12.58 8.00
CA GLY A 33 3.85 -13.54 7.08
C GLY A 33 4.42 -13.50 5.67
N GLU A 34 3.81 -14.26 4.78
CA GLU A 34 4.11 -14.24 3.35
C GLU A 34 3.19 -13.27 2.62
N VAL A 35 3.75 -12.31 1.89
CA VAL A 35 2.97 -11.41 1.03
C VAL A 35 2.54 -12.15 -0.23
N VAL A 36 1.25 -12.47 -0.32
CA VAL A 36 0.65 -13.22 -1.43
C VAL A 36 0.44 -12.30 -2.63
N ASN A 37 -0.08 -11.09 -2.39
CA ASN A 37 -0.42 -10.17 -3.46
C ASN A 37 -0.40 -8.71 -3.01
N VAL A 38 -0.08 -7.79 -3.93
CA VAL A 38 -0.22 -6.35 -3.74
C VAL A 38 -0.83 -5.77 -5.00
N THR A 39 -1.95 -5.08 -4.83
CA THR A 39 -2.69 -4.41 -5.90
C THR A 39 -2.78 -2.93 -5.60
N ILE A 40 -2.46 -2.11 -6.59
CA ILE A 40 -2.58 -0.66 -6.51
C ILE A 40 -3.48 -0.19 -7.63
N ASN A 41 -4.40 0.69 -7.30
CA ASN A 41 -5.15 1.47 -8.25
C ASN A 41 -4.88 2.94 -7.97
N SER A 42 -4.00 3.55 -8.75
CA SER A 42 -3.62 4.96 -8.56
C SER A 42 -4.79 5.90 -8.87
N SER A 43 -5.65 5.52 -9.82
CA SER A 43 -6.82 6.31 -10.22
C SER A 43 -7.87 6.38 -9.11
N ALA A 44 -8.12 5.25 -8.43
CA ALA A 44 -9.02 5.18 -7.28
C ALA A 44 -8.32 5.50 -5.95
N ARG A 45 -6.99 5.72 -5.96
CA ARG A 45 -6.15 5.85 -4.77
C ARG A 45 -6.40 4.75 -3.75
N THR A 46 -6.43 3.52 -4.22
CA THR A 46 -6.57 2.33 -3.37
C THR A 46 -5.33 1.44 -3.43
N LEU A 47 -4.94 0.94 -2.27
CA LEU A 47 -3.84 -0.02 -2.10
C LEU A 47 -4.39 -1.21 -1.33
N LYS A 48 -4.34 -2.40 -1.94
CA LYS A 48 -4.74 -3.65 -1.31
C LYS A 48 -3.55 -4.59 -1.21
N ILE A 49 -3.31 -5.12 -0.02
CA ILE A 49 -2.25 -6.06 0.29
C ILE A 49 -2.90 -7.33 0.81
N GLU A 50 -2.48 -8.48 0.31
CA GLU A 50 -2.86 -9.79 0.81
C GLU A 50 -1.63 -10.48 1.39
N VAL A 51 -1.76 -10.95 2.63
CA VAL A 51 -0.69 -11.59 3.39
C VAL A 51 -1.23 -12.88 3.98
N LEU A 52 -0.46 -13.96 3.94
CA LEU A 52 -0.67 -15.17 4.73
C LEU A 52 0.14 -15.02 6.03
N PRO A 53 -0.49 -14.74 7.18
CA PRO A 53 0.24 -14.52 8.43
C PRO A 53 0.93 -15.80 8.91
N LEU A 54 2.03 -15.64 9.65
CA LEU A 54 2.71 -16.78 10.28
C LEU A 54 1.77 -17.51 11.26
N GLY A 55 1.62 -18.82 11.07
CA GLY A 55 0.79 -19.67 11.94
C GLY A 55 -0.70 -19.66 11.61
N GLU A 56 -1.13 -18.88 10.61
CA GLU A 56 -2.51 -18.85 10.14
C GLU A 56 -2.68 -19.72 8.88
N GLN A 57 -3.89 -20.25 8.68
CA GLN A 57 -4.22 -21.07 7.49
C GLN A 57 -4.80 -20.23 6.34
N GLU A 58 -5.36 -19.07 6.67
CA GLU A 58 -6.06 -18.20 5.72
C GLU A 58 -5.32 -16.88 5.53
N SER A 59 -5.31 -16.39 4.29
CA SER A 59 -4.81 -15.06 4.00
C SER A 59 -5.72 -13.99 4.61
N ILE A 60 -5.09 -12.89 5.01
CA ILE A 60 -5.76 -11.66 5.37
C ILE A 60 -5.47 -10.62 4.31
N TRP A 61 -6.48 -9.81 4.00
CA TRP A 61 -6.29 -8.63 3.16
C TRP A 61 -6.38 -7.37 4.00
N VAL A 62 -5.59 -6.36 3.63
CA VAL A 62 -5.60 -5.00 4.15
C VAL A 62 -5.80 -4.07 2.96
N GLU A 63 -6.72 -3.15 3.06
CA GLU A 63 -7.03 -2.16 2.03
C GLU A 63 -6.95 -0.76 2.60
N LEU A 64 -6.13 0.09 1.97
CA LEU A 64 -6.08 1.52 2.21
C LEU A 64 -6.81 2.22 1.07
N THR A 65 -7.64 3.19 1.41
CA THR A 65 -8.36 4.04 0.45
C THR A 65 -8.01 5.50 0.68
N GLY A 66 -7.99 6.29 -0.40
CA GLY A 66 -7.59 7.69 -0.35
C GLY A 66 -6.12 7.87 0.03
N TYR A 67 -5.24 6.94 -0.38
CA TYR A 67 -3.84 7.04 0.03
C TYR A 67 -3.12 8.21 -0.65
N ALA A 68 -2.16 8.80 0.07
CA ALA A 68 -1.27 9.83 -0.45
C ALA A 68 0.13 9.71 0.16
N LEU A 69 1.12 10.29 -0.50
CA LEU A 69 2.50 10.32 -0.03
C LEU A 69 2.87 11.73 0.41
N ALA A 70 3.21 11.88 1.68
CA ALA A 70 3.74 13.11 2.24
C ALA A 70 5.23 12.94 2.57
N THR A 71 5.97 14.03 2.49
CA THR A 71 7.35 14.09 2.98
C THR A 71 7.39 15.12 4.09
N ASP A 72 7.99 14.78 5.23
CA ASP A 72 8.21 15.76 6.29
C ASP A 72 9.40 16.69 5.97
N GLU A 73 9.55 17.74 6.77
CA GLU A 73 10.65 18.72 6.64
C GLU A 73 12.04 18.08 6.79
N THR A 74 12.13 16.88 7.36
CA THR A 74 13.37 16.11 7.54
C THR A 74 13.64 15.15 6.38
N GLY A 75 12.82 15.17 5.32
CA GLY A 75 12.93 14.29 4.16
C GLY A 75 12.40 12.88 4.37
N ARG A 76 11.72 12.60 5.49
CA ARG A 76 11.13 11.28 5.75
C ARG A 76 9.79 11.13 5.07
N GLY A 77 9.61 9.98 4.43
CA GLY A 77 8.38 9.62 3.75
C GLY A 77 7.29 9.14 4.69
N TRP A 78 6.06 9.57 4.41
CA TRP A 78 4.84 9.17 5.10
C TRP A 78 3.80 8.75 4.07
N LEU A 79 3.13 7.63 4.34
CA LEU A 79 1.94 7.19 3.61
C LEU A 79 0.72 7.56 4.44
N THR A 80 -0.07 8.53 3.98
CA THR A 80 -1.35 8.90 4.60
C THR A 80 -2.50 8.20 3.89
N PHE A 81 -3.62 7.98 4.57
CA PHE A 81 -4.81 7.37 3.99
C PHE A 81 -6.10 7.87 4.65
N ASP A 82 -7.22 7.79 3.94
CA ASP A 82 -8.52 8.20 4.48
C ASP A 82 -9.13 7.08 5.32
N GLN A 83 -9.08 5.84 4.83
CA GLN A 83 -9.62 4.69 5.54
C GLN A 83 -8.77 3.44 5.33
N LEU A 84 -8.64 2.65 6.40
CA LEU A 84 -8.01 1.33 6.42
C LEU A 84 -9.09 0.29 6.76
N SER A 85 -9.20 -0.74 5.92
CA SER A 85 -10.11 -1.86 6.13
C SER A 85 -9.34 -3.18 6.04
N THR A 86 -9.77 -4.20 6.77
CA THR A 86 -9.14 -5.52 6.73
C THR A 86 -10.17 -6.63 6.62
N SER A 87 -9.76 -7.82 6.16
CA SER A 87 -10.63 -8.99 6.06
C SER A 87 -11.24 -9.41 7.40
N ARG A 88 -10.50 -9.24 8.50
CA ARG A 88 -10.95 -9.53 9.86
C ARG A 88 -11.34 -8.23 10.57
N GLN A 89 -12.57 -8.13 11.05
CA GLN A 89 -13.09 -6.89 11.65
C GLN A 89 -12.27 -6.41 12.87
N TRP A 90 -11.79 -7.33 13.71
CA TRP A 90 -11.00 -6.97 14.89
C TRP A 90 -9.66 -6.29 14.51
N LEU A 91 -9.03 -6.71 13.41
CA LEU A 91 -7.81 -6.09 12.90
C LEU A 91 -8.06 -4.65 12.44
N THR A 92 -9.22 -4.39 11.82
CA THR A 92 -9.63 -3.03 11.44
C THR A 92 -9.72 -2.15 12.69
N ARG A 93 -10.39 -2.62 13.74
CA ARG A 93 -10.51 -1.88 15.01
C ARG A 93 -9.17 -1.62 15.69
N VAL A 94 -8.27 -2.61 15.68
CA VAL A 94 -6.92 -2.46 16.21
C VAL A 94 -6.15 -1.41 15.42
N ALA A 95 -6.20 -1.47 14.09
CA ALA A 95 -5.52 -0.52 13.21
C ALA A 95 -6.06 0.92 13.38
N GLU A 96 -7.39 1.10 13.47
CA GLU A 96 -8.01 2.39 13.76
C GLU A 96 -7.51 3.00 15.07
N LYS A 97 -7.32 2.17 16.10
CA LYS A 97 -6.82 2.60 17.42
C LYS A 97 -5.31 2.83 17.43
N ALA A 98 -4.55 2.02 16.71
CA ALA A 98 -3.09 2.09 16.65
C ALA A 98 -2.57 3.21 15.73
N LEU A 99 -3.36 3.61 14.72
CA LEU A 99 -3.01 4.62 13.73
C LEU A 99 -4.01 5.79 13.76
N PRO A 100 -4.08 6.54 14.87
CA PRO A 100 -5.07 7.62 15.02
C PRO A 100 -4.89 8.73 13.98
N GLU A 101 -3.66 8.96 13.54
CA GLU A 101 -3.30 9.98 12.56
C GLU A 101 -3.40 9.49 11.11
N ARG A 102 -3.82 8.22 10.91
CA ARG A 102 -3.98 7.59 9.57
C ARG A 102 -2.76 7.77 8.67
N ARG A 103 -1.57 7.69 9.27
CA ARG A 103 -0.29 7.78 8.58
C ARG A 103 0.62 6.63 8.98
N LEU A 104 1.30 6.09 7.99
CA LEU A 104 2.32 5.07 8.14
C LEU A 104 3.67 5.66 7.77
N LYS A 105 4.64 5.48 8.65
CA LYS A 105 6.01 5.89 8.35
C LYS A 105 6.60 4.96 7.32
N LEU A 106 7.09 5.51 6.22
CA LEU A 106 7.79 4.71 5.22
C LEU A 106 9.26 4.50 5.63
N PRO A 107 9.86 3.35 5.26
CA PRO A 107 11.28 3.13 5.46
C PRO A 107 12.13 4.24 4.84
N SER A 108 13.25 4.60 5.48
CA SER A 108 14.15 5.64 4.97
C SER A 108 14.78 5.30 3.60
N ALA A 109 14.83 4.01 3.24
CA ALA A 109 15.28 3.53 1.94
C ALA A 109 14.21 3.63 0.84
N THR A 110 13.01 4.12 1.14
CA THR A 110 11.95 4.27 0.15
C THR A 110 12.24 5.46 -0.77
N PRO A 111 12.32 5.27 -2.11
CA PRO A 111 12.62 6.36 -3.03
C PRO A 111 11.40 7.26 -3.25
N MET A 112 11.15 8.17 -2.31
CA MET A 112 9.96 9.05 -2.28
C MET A 112 9.79 9.87 -3.57
N ALA A 113 10.88 10.39 -4.14
CA ALA A 113 10.84 11.15 -5.38
C ALA A 113 10.29 10.32 -6.57
N LEU A 114 10.63 9.03 -6.64
CA LEU A 114 10.11 8.14 -7.68
C LEU A 114 8.64 7.78 -7.44
N LEU A 115 8.23 7.65 -6.18
CA LEU A 115 6.84 7.33 -5.88
C LEU A 115 5.91 8.53 -6.09
N GLN A 116 6.33 9.74 -5.72
CA GLN A 116 5.54 10.96 -5.88
C GLN A 116 5.31 11.35 -7.35
N THR A 117 6.24 11.04 -8.24
CA THR A 117 6.07 11.26 -9.69
C THR A 117 5.11 10.25 -10.33
N MET A 118 4.79 9.17 -9.63
CA MET A 118 4.00 8.06 -10.14
C MET A 118 2.58 7.97 -9.58
N LEU A 119 2.23 8.78 -8.59
CA LEU A 119 0.88 8.94 -8.03
C LEU A 119 0.17 10.17 -8.60
#